data_AF-A0A535DV94-F1
#
_entry.id   AF-A0A535DV94-F1
#
_cell.length_a   1.000
_cell.length_b   1.000
_cell.length_c   1.000
_cell.angle_alpha   90.00
_cell.angle_beta   90.00
_cell.angle_gamma   90.00
#
_symmetry.space_group_name_H-M   'P 1'
#
loop_
_entity.id
_entity.type
_entity.pdbx_description
1 polymer ?
#
loop_
_entity_poly.entity_id
_entity_poly.type
_entity_poly.pdbx_seq_one_letter_code
_entity_poly.pdbx_strand_id
1 'polypeptide(L)' 'MRAGEVLVFDLSLVGALDATAYERVQATRPIVVTGATDPGSRALAANLDASDYFVKPVELEELAAAINRRMSEAP' A
#
# COMPACT_ATOMS: atom_id res chain seq x y z
N MET A 1 0.06 2.17 14.28
CA MET A 1 -1.31 2.33 13.73
C MET A 1 -2.30 1.86 14.77
N ARG A 2 -3.48 2.47 14.80
CA ARG A 2 -4.57 2.04 15.67
C ARG A 2 -5.30 0.86 15.02
N ALA A 3 -6.00 0.08 15.84
CA ALA A 3 -6.88 -0.97 15.34
C ALA A 3 -7.91 -0.36 14.36
N GLY A 4 -8.11 -1.02 13.22
CA GLY A 4 -9.03 -0.59 12.16
C GLY A 4 -8.50 0.50 11.22
N GLU A 5 -7.27 1.01 11.39
CA GLU A 5 -6.67 1.92 10.41
C GLU A 5 -6.14 1.13 9.19
N VAL A 6 -6.41 1.63 7.98
CA VAL A 6 -5.87 1.11 6.72
C VAL A 6 -4.82 2.08 6.19
N LEU A 7 -3.63 1.58 5.86
CA LEU A 7 -2.56 2.39 5.27
C LEU A 7 -2.69 2.39 3.75
N VAL A 8 -2.86 3.58 3.18
CA VAL A 8 -2.67 3.84 1.75
C VAL A 8 -1.32 4.51 1.58
N PHE A 9 -0.41 3.88 0.85
CA PHE A 9 1.00 4.27 0.77
C PHE A 9 1.40 4.67 -0.65
N ASP A 10 1.98 5.87 -0.81
CA ASP A 10 2.58 6.29 -2.08
C ASP A 10 3.94 5.61 -2.29
N LEU A 11 4.07 4.77 -3.31
CA LEU A 11 5.29 4.00 -3.55
C LEU A 11 6.53 4.88 -3.75
N SER A 12 6.38 6.12 -4.24
CA SER A 12 7.50 7.03 -4.43
C SER A 12 8.24 7.38 -3.13
N LEU A 13 7.60 7.18 -1.98
CA LEU A 13 8.17 7.43 -0.66
C LEU A 13 8.98 6.25 -0.12
N VAL A 14 8.96 5.07 -0.76
CA VAL A 14 9.63 3.87 -0.26
C VAL A 14 11.13 4.07 -0.06
N GLY A 15 11.79 4.80 -0.96
CA GLY A 15 13.23 5.07 -0.89
C GLY A 15 13.63 6.03 0.23
N ALA A 16 12.66 6.72 0.85
CA ALA A 16 12.89 7.62 1.98
C ALA A 16 12.70 6.91 3.34
N LEU A 17 12.24 5.65 3.35
CA LEU A 17 12.06 4.88 4.58
C LEU A 17 13.41 4.35 5.08
N ASP A 18 13.65 4.48 6.39
CA ASP A 18 14.63 3.63 7.06
C ASP A 18 14.09 2.20 7.23
N ALA A 19 14.96 1.27 7.64
CA ALA A 19 14.61 -0.15 7.78
C ALA A 19 13.44 -0.38 8.75
N THR A 20 13.40 0.33 9.89
CA THR A 20 12.34 0.18 10.88
C THR A 20 11.01 0.74 10.36
N ALA A 21 11.03 1.85 9.63
CA ALA A 21 9.85 2.40 8.98
C ALA A 21 9.34 1.48 7.87
N TYR A 22 10.25 0.88 7.10
CA TYR A 22 9.92 -0.11 6.07
C TYR A 22 9.20 -1.32 6.69
N GLU A 23 9.76 -1.92 7.74
CA GLU A 23 9.14 -3.05 8.45
C GLU A 23 7.76 -2.68 9.02
N ARG A 24 7.61 -1.48 9.59
CA ARG A 24 6.29 -1.01 10.07
C ARG A 24 5.28 -0.85 8.95
N VAL A 25 5.67 -0.34 7.79
CA VAL A 25 4.78 -0.23 6.62
C VAL A 25 4.43 -1.63 6.12
N GLN A 26 5.42 -2.52 5.96
CA GLN A 26 5.21 -3.89 5.50
C GLN A 26 4.23 -4.66 6.42
N ALA A 27 4.40 -4.56 7.74
CA ALA A 27 3.51 -5.21 8.71
C ALA A 27 2.04 -4.76 8.61
N THR A 28 1.77 -3.60 7.99
CA THR A 28 0.41 -3.10 7.79
C THR A 28 -0.26 -3.66 6.55
N ARG A 29 0.46 -4.41 5.68
CA ARG A 29 -0.03 -4.88 4.37
C ARG A 29 -0.74 -3.76 3.61
N PRO A 30 -0.01 -2.70 3.20
CA PRO A 30 -0.60 -1.45 2.76
C PRO A 30 -1.31 -1.60 1.41
N ILE A 31 -2.24 -0.70 1.13
CA ILE A 31 -2.69 -0.45 -0.24
C ILE A 31 -1.66 0.48 -0.88
N VAL A 32 -0.99 0.02 -1.93
CA VAL A 32 0.00 0.85 -2.64
C VAL A 32 -0.66 1.65 -3.75
N VAL A 33 -0.33 2.94 -3.81
CA VAL A 33 -0.70 3.83 -4.92
C VAL A 33 0.57 4.41 -5.53
N THR A 34 0.69 4.42 -6.85
CA THR A 34 1.92 4.89 -7.51
C THR A 34 1.66 5.52 -8.87
N GLY A 35 2.49 6.47 -9.30
CA GLY A 35 2.49 6.95 -10.69
C GLY A 35 3.32 6.08 -11.64
N ALA A 36 4.06 5.11 -11.12
CA ALA A 36 5.00 4.30 -11.89
C ALA A 36 4.34 3.03 -12.45
N THR A 37 4.63 2.73 -13.71
CA THR A 37 4.07 1.58 -14.45
C THR A 37 5.12 0.52 -14.78
N ASP A 38 6.36 0.71 -14.35
CA ASP A 38 7.46 -0.20 -14.63
C ASP A 38 7.38 -1.49 -13.77
N PRO A 39 7.96 -2.61 -14.23
CA PRO A 39 7.96 -3.86 -13.48
C PRO A 39 8.65 -3.78 -12.11
N GLY A 40 9.65 -2.91 -11.94
CA GLY A 40 10.36 -2.73 -10.68
C GLY A 40 9.44 -2.19 -9.59
N SER A 41 8.55 -1.26 -9.94
CA SER A 41 7.52 -0.74 -9.04
C SER A 41 6.57 -1.82 -8.51
N ARG A 42 6.18 -2.79 -9.35
CA ARG A 42 5.37 -3.94 -8.88
C ARG A 42 6.15 -4.84 -7.93
N ALA A 43 7.43 -5.10 -8.20
CA ALA A 43 8.27 -5.89 -7.31
C ALA A 43 8.46 -5.20 -5.94
N LEU A 44 8.62 -3.88 -5.91
CA LEU A 44 8.73 -3.11 -4.67
C LEU A 44 7.44 -3.17 -3.84
N ALA A 45 6.27 -3.07 -4.49
CA ALA A 45 4.99 -3.23 -3.80
C ALA A 45 4.79 -4.64 -3.24
N ALA A 46 5.19 -5.67 -3.99
CA ALA A 46 5.16 -7.05 -3.50
C ALA A 46 6.10 -7.24 -2.28
N ASN A 47 7.28 -6.64 -2.30
CA ASN A 47 8.20 -6.67 -1.15
C ASN A 47 7.62 -5.99 0.10
N LEU A 48 6.75 -4.99 -0.07
CA LEU A 48 6.01 -4.35 1.02
C LEU A 48 4.81 -5.16 1.52
N ASP A 49 4.58 -6.38 1.02
CA ASP A 49 3.39 -7.21 1.27
C ASP A 49 2.08 -6.44 1.03
N ALA A 50 2.06 -5.64 -0.04
CA ALA A 50 0.91 -4.79 -0.37
C ALA A 50 -0.35 -5.64 -0.60
N SER A 51 -1.48 -5.22 0.00
CA SER A 51 -2.76 -5.91 -0.18
C SER A 51 -3.38 -5.63 -1.55
N ASP A 52 -3.18 -4.41 -2.06
CA ASP A 52 -3.64 -3.95 -3.36
C ASP A 52 -2.60 -2.98 -3.98
N TYR A 53 -2.64 -2.83 -5.30
CA TYR A 53 -1.74 -1.96 -6.06
C TYR A 53 -2.51 -1.16 -7.10
N PHE A 54 -2.44 0.17 -7.02
CA PHE A 54 -3.08 1.10 -7.94
C PHE A 54 -2.07 1.99 -8.64
N VAL A 55 -2.25 2.15 -9.96
CA VAL A 55 -1.53 3.16 -10.75
C VAL A 55 -2.39 4.42 -10.80
N LYS A 56 -1.78 5.60 -10.61
CA LYS A 56 -2.46 6.90 -10.74
C LYS A 56 -2.73 7.22 -12.22
N PRO A 57 -3.87 7.84 -12.58
CA PRO A 57 -4.98 8.22 -11.70
C PRO A 57 -5.75 7.00 -11.19
N VAL A 58 -6.26 7.09 -9.97
CA VAL A 58 -6.99 5.98 -9.31
C VAL A 58 -8.48 6.24 -9.39
N GLU A 59 -9.24 5.22 -9.77
CA GLU A 59 -10.71 5.22 -9.68
C GLU A 59 -11.13 5.15 -8.20
N LEU A 60 -11.91 6.12 -7.75
CA LEU A 60 -12.23 6.29 -6.32
C LEU A 60 -13.05 5.13 -5.78
N GLU A 61 -13.94 4.58 -6.59
CA GLU A 61 -14.77 3.43 -6.25
C GLU A 61 -13.92 2.17 -6.04
N GLU A 62 -12.89 1.97 -6.86
CA GLU A 62 -11.97 0.83 -6.72
C GLU A 62 -11.10 0.96 -5.46
N LEU A 63 -10.60 2.17 -5.18
CA LEU A 63 -9.85 2.45 -3.96
C LEU A 63 -10.71 2.28 -2.72
N ALA A 64 -11.95 2.79 -2.73
CA ALA A 64 -12.90 2.60 -1.64
C ALA A 64 -13.21 1.12 -1.41
N ALA A 65 -13.37 0.33 -2.49
CA ALA A 65 -13.56 -1.11 -2.39
C ALA A 65 -12.35 -1.81 -1.76
N ALA A 66 -11.12 -1.45 -2.14
CA ALA A 66 -9.90 -1.99 -1.54
C ALA A 66 -9.78 -1.65 -0.05
N ILE A 67 -10.07 -0.40 0.34
CA ILE A 67 -10.09 0.02 1.75
C ILE A 67 -11.10 -0.81 2.55
N ASN A 68 -12.33 -0.96 2.04
CA ASN A 68 -13.38 -1.74 2.71
C ASN A 68 -12.99 -3.22 2.87
N ARG A 69 -12.40 -3.84 1.83
CA ARG A 69 -11.85 -5.20 1.93
C ARG A 69 -10.81 -5.28 3.03
N ARG A 70 -9.84 -4.37 3.03
CA ARG A 70 -8.72 -4.36 3.98
C ARG A 70 -9.17 -4.13 5.43
N MET A 71 -10.20 -3.31 5.65
CA MET A 71 -10.84 -3.13 6.95
C MET A 71 -11.54 -4.41 7.44
N SER A 72 -12.15 -5.19 6.54
CA SER A 72 -12.85 -6.43 6.90
C SER A 72 -11.92 -7.60 7.23
N GLU A 73 -10.68 -7.56 6.74
CA GLU A 73 -9.63 -8.56 7.01
C GLU A 73 -8.86 -8.29 8.31
N ALA A 74 -8.97 -7.08 8.87
CA ALA A 74 -8.26 -6.72 10.08
C ALA A 74 -8.89 -7.46 11.29
N PRO A 75 -8.12 -8.27 12.03
CA PRO A 75 -8.61 -9.01 13.20
C PRO A 75 -8.95 -8.10 14.37
#